data_AF-A0A944G2E6-F1
#
_entry.id   AF-A0A944G2E6-F1
#
_cell.length_a   1.000
_cell.length_b   1.000
_cell.length_c   1.000
_cell.angle_alpha   90.00
_cell.angle_beta   90.00
_cell.angle_gamma   90.00
#
_symmetry.space_group_name_H-M   'P 1'
#
loop_
_entity.id
_entity.type
_entity.pdbx_description
1 polymer ?
#
loop_
_entity_poly.entity_id
_entity_poly.type
_entity_poly.pdbx_seq_one_letter_code
_entity_poly.pdbx_strand_id
1 'polypeptide(L)'
;MRTIRISAFATSVLLSFALFSQTPDSLDYSYGQEDYYSEQQEEEVYEPSDEEKIIQDESDKAREVLLGTEDIVSYVQYLLDNDSLVVRYAKYDSEDQWVEYIGSNGASETLLGKLDVIDDKEEGFFYCKEYVFNENKAWDFIYERLYDKSGKLIFFVRQYNTYNSGCAEVAFERSEYYWDENGELIRKTYEIYDSHNQSLDIQDCWMEREVYDKIMDKETFLSIYHFHQSEGEEGNNNDSFE
;
A
#
# COMPACT_ATOMS: atom_id res chain seq x y z
N MET A 1 52.04 -14.38 1.52
CA MET A 1 52.03 -14.97 0.16
C MET A 1 51.93 -16.48 0.25
N ARG A 2 50.76 -17.02 -0.07
CA ARG A 2 50.54 -18.45 -0.31
C ARG A 2 49.61 -18.56 -1.51
N THR A 3 50.17 -18.95 -2.64
CA THR A 3 49.49 -19.26 -3.90
C THR A 3 49.19 -20.75 -3.92
N ILE A 4 47.92 -21.15 -3.99
CA ILE A 4 47.54 -22.51 -4.43
C ILE A 4 46.31 -22.43 -5.35
N ARG A 5 46.64 -22.58 -6.64
CA ARG A 5 45.99 -23.29 -7.75
C ARG A 5 44.46 -23.38 -7.81
N ILE A 6 43.98 -22.78 -8.90
CA ILE A 6 42.75 -23.03 -9.65
C ILE A 6 42.69 -24.49 -10.13
N SER A 7 41.53 -25.11 -9.99
CA SER A 7 41.09 -26.21 -10.87
C SER A 7 39.62 -26.03 -11.17
N ALA A 8 39.35 -25.63 -12.41
CA ALA A 8 38.04 -25.66 -13.03
C ALA A 8 37.60 -27.12 -13.23
N PHE A 9 36.35 -27.42 -12.90
CA PHE A 9 35.64 -28.56 -13.47
C PHE A 9 34.28 -28.07 -13.94
N ALA A 10 34.21 -27.78 -15.24
CA ALA A 10 32.97 -27.71 -15.97
C ALA A 10 32.44 -29.13 -16.13
N THR A 11 31.18 -29.38 -15.77
CA THR A 11 30.40 -30.45 -16.39
C THR A 11 28.92 -30.06 -16.35
N SER A 12 28.41 -29.68 -17.51
CA SER A 12 26.99 -29.57 -17.80
C SER A 12 26.39 -30.96 -17.89
N VAL A 13 25.27 -31.18 -17.22
CA VAL A 13 24.32 -32.24 -17.57
C VAL A 13 22.93 -31.62 -17.58
N LEU A 14 22.50 -31.23 -18.78
CA LEU A 14 21.10 -31.09 -19.14
C LEU A 14 20.55 -32.52 -19.32
N LEU A 15 19.54 -32.89 -18.54
CA LEU A 15 18.67 -34.00 -18.89
C LEU A 15 17.22 -33.51 -18.88
N SER A 16 16.73 -33.24 -20.09
CA SER A 16 15.33 -33.05 -20.43
C SER A 16 14.63 -34.41 -20.38
N PHE A 17 13.56 -34.53 -19.59
CA PHE A 17 12.56 -35.58 -19.76
C PHE A 17 11.24 -34.92 -20.15
N ALA A 18 10.99 -34.85 -21.46
CA ALA A 18 9.65 -34.82 -22.00
C ALA A 18 9.31 -36.27 -22.40
N LEU A 19 8.36 -36.88 -21.70
CA LEU A 19 7.74 -38.14 -22.12
C LEU A 19 6.22 -38.03 -22.01
N PHE A 20 5.64 -37.84 -23.19
CA PHE A 20 4.36 -38.36 -23.69
C PHE A 20 3.47 -39.09 -22.67
N SER A 21 2.37 -38.44 -22.29
CA SER A 21 1.16 -39.14 -21.87
C SER A 21 0.38 -39.56 -23.12
N GLN A 22 0.32 -40.86 -23.37
CA GLN A 22 -0.49 -41.48 -24.40
C GLN A 22 -1.97 -41.39 -24.00
N THR A 23 -2.81 -40.83 -24.86
CA THR A 23 -4.27 -40.98 -24.81
C THR A 23 -4.64 -42.38 -25.26
N PRO A 24 -5.43 -43.17 -24.50
CA PRO A 24 -6.06 -44.35 -25.06
C PRO A 24 -7.29 -43.96 -25.90
N ASP A 25 -7.34 -44.55 -27.10
CA ASP A 25 -8.46 -44.50 -28.03
C ASP A 25 -9.77 -45.08 -27.45
N SER A 26 -10.84 -44.36 -27.79
CA SER A 26 -12.21 -44.82 -28.06
C SER A 26 -12.88 -45.83 -27.11
N LEU A 27 -13.84 -45.33 -26.34
CA LEU A 27 -15.08 -46.06 -26.08
C LEU A 27 -16.24 -45.27 -26.68
N ASP A 28 -16.81 -45.87 -27.73
CA ASP A 28 -18.04 -45.47 -28.41
C ASP A 28 -19.21 -45.59 -27.44
N TYR A 29 -19.88 -44.47 -27.17
CA TYR A 29 -21.21 -44.43 -26.57
C TYR A 29 -22.08 -43.46 -27.38
N SER A 30 -22.71 -44.04 -28.40
CA SER A 30 -23.91 -43.49 -29.03
C SER A 30 -24.99 -43.27 -27.97
N TYR A 31 -25.25 -42.01 -27.64
CA TYR A 31 -26.53 -41.56 -27.10
C TYR A 31 -26.88 -40.24 -27.79
N GLY A 32 -27.95 -40.26 -28.58
CA GLY A 32 -28.48 -39.06 -29.20
C GLY A 32 -28.94 -38.08 -28.13
N GLN A 33 -28.45 -36.86 -28.21
CA GLN A 33 -29.00 -35.73 -27.47
C GLN A 33 -28.96 -34.50 -28.37
N GLU A 34 -30.10 -33.83 -28.35
CA GLU A 34 -30.55 -32.78 -29.25
C GLU A 34 -29.56 -31.62 -29.38
N ASP A 35 -29.51 -31.06 -30.58
CA ASP A 35 -28.85 -29.80 -30.91
C ASP A 35 -29.33 -28.70 -29.94
N TYR A 36 -28.54 -28.43 -28.91
CA TYR A 36 -28.71 -27.25 -28.07
C TYR A 36 -27.73 -26.18 -28.57
N TYR A 37 -28.31 -25.06 -28.99
CA TYR A 37 -27.61 -23.85 -29.38
C TYR A 37 -26.46 -23.55 -28.42
N SER A 38 -25.22 -23.53 -28.95
CA SER A 38 -24.11 -22.89 -28.28
C SER A 38 -24.39 -21.39 -28.29
N GLU A 39 -24.93 -20.85 -27.21
CA GLU A 39 -24.73 -19.44 -26.90
C GLU A 39 -23.21 -19.24 -26.82
N GLN A 40 -22.67 -18.46 -27.75
CA GLN A 40 -21.36 -17.87 -27.58
C GLN A 40 -21.47 -17.02 -26.30
N GLN A 41 -20.96 -17.53 -25.19
CA GLN A 41 -20.60 -16.66 -24.07
C GLN A 41 -19.58 -15.69 -24.67
N GLU A 42 -19.99 -14.45 -24.88
CA GLU A 42 -19.05 -13.34 -24.99
C GLU A 42 -18.23 -13.40 -23.71
N GLU A 43 -16.98 -13.83 -23.83
CA GLU A 43 -15.99 -13.70 -22.78
C GLU A 43 -15.91 -12.20 -22.47
N GLU A 44 -16.54 -11.76 -21.38
CA GLU A 44 -16.46 -10.36 -20.95
C GLU A 44 -14.98 -10.06 -20.72
N VAL A 45 -14.41 -9.25 -21.63
CA VAL A 45 -13.03 -8.80 -21.50
C VAL A 45 -12.97 -7.91 -20.27
N TYR A 46 -12.28 -8.38 -19.24
CA TYR A 46 -12.07 -7.60 -18.04
C TYR A 46 -11.26 -6.34 -18.34
N GLU A 47 -11.82 -5.17 -18.03
CA GLU A 47 -11.09 -3.90 -18.05
C GLU A 47 -10.69 -3.53 -16.61
N PRO A 48 -9.37 -3.45 -16.30
CA PRO A 48 -8.90 -3.04 -14.99
C PRO A 48 -9.46 -1.68 -14.60
N SER A 49 -9.86 -1.56 -13.33
CA SER A 49 -10.26 -0.27 -12.80
C SER A 49 -9.11 0.72 -12.85
N ASP A 50 -9.41 2.02 -12.78
CA ASP A 50 -8.36 3.03 -12.67
C ASP A 50 -7.40 2.73 -11.52
N GLU A 51 -7.85 2.03 -10.47
CA GLU A 51 -7.02 1.67 -9.32
C GLU A 51 -6.02 0.53 -9.57
N GLU A 52 -6.30 -0.33 -10.53
CA GLU A 52 -5.47 -1.48 -10.91
C GLU A 52 -4.51 -1.17 -12.06
N LYS A 53 -4.71 -0.06 -12.77
CA LYS A 53 -3.85 0.34 -13.88
C LYS A 53 -2.43 0.59 -13.39
N ILE A 54 -1.48 -0.10 -14.02
CA ILE A 54 -0.05 0.14 -13.81
C ILE A 54 0.38 1.27 -14.73
N ILE A 55 1.10 2.25 -14.18
CA ILE A 55 1.66 3.39 -14.93
C ILE A 55 3.15 3.44 -14.64
N GLN A 56 3.95 3.67 -15.68
CA GLN A 56 5.39 3.83 -15.53
C GLN A 56 5.92 4.76 -16.62
N ASP A 57 6.38 5.94 -16.22
CA ASP A 57 7.21 6.79 -17.06
C ASP A 57 8.66 6.30 -17.00
N GLU A 58 9.19 5.91 -18.15
CA GLU A 58 10.55 5.39 -18.31
C GLU A 58 11.59 6.49 -18.55
N SER A 59 11.19 7.77 -18.47
CA SER A 59 12.10 8.91 -18.62
C SER A 59 13.15 8.95 -17.51
N ASP A 60 14.35 9.42 -17.84
CA ASP A 60 15.43 9.57 -16.85
C ASP A 60 15.03 10.56 -15.74
N LYS A 61 14.22 11.57 -16.06
CA LYS A 61 13.65 12.51 -15.09
C LYS A 61 12.75 11.79 -14.09
N ALA A 62 11.81 10.97 -14.56
CA ALA A 62 10.92 10.21 -13.69
C ALA A 62 11.70 9.25 -12.78
N ARG A 63 12.73 8.59 -13.31
CA ARG A 63 13.60 7.71 -12.51
C ARG A 63 14.37 8.45 -11.41
N GLU A 64 14.91 9.63 -11.70
CA GLU A 64 15.60 10.45 -10.70
C GLU A 64 14.65 10.88 -9.57
N VAL A 65 13.45 11.36 -9.93
CA VAL A 65 12.42 11.72 -8.96
C VAL A 65 12.04 10.52 -8.10
N LEU A 66 11.76 9.37 -8.74
CA LEU A 66 11.38 8.14 -8.06
C LEU A 66 12.43 7.71 -7.03
N LEU A 67 13.71 7.69 -7.39
CA LEU A 67 14.79 7.33 -6.47
C LEU A 67 14.85 8.29 -5.27
N GLY A 68 14.72 9.59 -5.50
CA GLY A 68 14.68 10.58 -4.42
C GLY A 68 13.48 10.40 -3.48
N THR A 69 12.32 10.05 -4.02
CA THR A 69 11.13 9.73 -3.20
C THR A 69 11.31 8.42 -2.44
N GLU A 70 11.87 7.38 -3.05
CA GLU A 70 12.15 6.08 -2.40
C GLU A 70 13.17 6.20 -1.25
N ASP A 71 14.16 7.10 -1.38
CA ASP A 71 15.09 7.42 -0.30
C ASP A 71 14.38 8.03 0.92
N ILE A 72 13.46 8.98 0.70
CA ILE A 72 12.66 9.58 1.78
C ILE A 72 11.72 8.54 2.40
N VAL A 73 11.06 7.71 1.58
CA VAL A 73 10.19 6.62 2.08
C VAL A 73 10.99 5.64 2.94
N SER A 74 12.22 5.30 2.55
CA SER A 74 13.11 4.44 3.33
C SER A 74 13.49 5.08 4.67
N TYR A 75 13.75 6.40 4.68
CA TYR A 75 14.00 7.14 5.92
C TYR A 75 12.77 7.22 6.83
N VAL A 76 11.59 7.46 6.26
CA VAL A 76 10.31 7.40 6.99
C VAL A 76 10.11 6.04 7.64
N GLN A 77 10.35 4.94 6.92
CA GLN A 77 10.24 3.59 7.49
C GLN A 77 11.22 3.39 8.65
N TYR A 78 12.46 3.88 8.52
CA TYR A 78 13.41 3.86 9.62
C TYR A 78 12.90 4.64 10.85
N LEU A 79 12.29 5.81 10.67
CA LEU A 79 11.71 6.59 11.76
C LEU A 79 10.55 5.86 12.43
N LEU A 80 9.65 5.24 11.65
CA LEU A 80 8.53 4.44 12.14
C LEU A 80 9.02 3.23 12.96
N ASP A 81 9.98 2.48 12.43
CA ASP A 81 10.52 1.27 13.09
C ASP A 81 11.23 1.57 14.42
N ASN A 82 11.83 2.76 14.54
CA ASN A 82 12.55 3.21 15.73
C ASN A 82 11.70 4.10 16.65
N ASP A 83 10.42 4.31 16.34
CA ASP A 83 9.53 5.21 17.07
C ASP A 83 10.12 6.62 17.28
N SER A 84 10.74 7.17 16.22
CA SER A 84 11.45 8.44 16.25
C SER A 84 10.70 9.51 15.46
N LEU A 85 10.47 10.67 16.07
CA LEU A 85 9.69 11.78 15.50
C LEU A 85 8.23 11.43 15.16
N VAL A 86 7.74 10.26 15.55
CA VAL A 86 6.37 9.81 15.31
C VAL A 86 5.44 10.39 16.36
N VAL A 87 4.48 11.20 15.92
CA VAL A 87 3.34 11.64 16.74
C VAL A 87 2.14 10.80 16.37
N ARG A 88 1.45 10.23 17.35
CA ARG A 88 0.31 9.35 17.12
C ARG A 88 -0.98 10.03 17.49
N TYR A 89 -1.98 9.94 16.62
CA TYR A 89 -3.33 10.41 16.91
C TYR A 89 -4.33 9.26 16.84
N ALA A 90 -5.43 9.41 17.56
CA ALA A 90 -6.57 8.51 17.52
C ALA A 90 -7.86 9.32 17.36
N LYS A 91 -8.84 8.70 16.71
CA LYS A 91 -10.22 9.19 16.65
C LYS A 91 -11.14 8.18 17.29
N TYR A 92 -11.91 8.62 18.28
CA TYR A 92 -12.92 7.81 18.97
C TYR A 92 -14.32 8.21 18.54
N ASP A 93 -15.30 7.33 18.71
CA ASP A 93 -16.72 7.61 18.44
C ASP A 93 -17.32 8.70 19.35
N SER A 94 -16.76 8.88 20.54
CA SER A 94 -17.12 9.90 21.51
C SER A 94 -16.58 11.29 21.18
N GLU A 95 -15.62 11.40 20.25
CA GLU A 95 -14.88 12.61 19.95
C GLU A 95 -14.99 13.00 18.47
N ASP A 96 -15.32 14.27 18.20
CA ASP A 96 -15.40 14.78 16.82
C ASP A 96 -14.01 15.03 16.20
N GLN A 97 -12.97 15.06 17.02
CA GLN A 97 -11.61 15.49 16.66
C GLN A 97 -10.57 14.38 16.85
N TRP A 98 -9.42 14.55 16.20
CA TRP A 98 -8.26 13.70 16.41
C TRP A 98 -7.49 14.16 17.65
N VAL A 99 -7.26 13.24 18.57
CA VAL A 99 -6.51 13.50 19.81
C VAL A 99 -5.19 12.74 19.81
N GLU A 100 -4.17 13.32 20.43
CA GLU A 100 -2.88 12.64 20.58
C GLU A 100 -3.05 11.37 21.42
N TYR A 101 -2.54 10.25 20.91
CA TYR A 101 -2.68 8.94 21.53
C TYR A 101 -1.61 8.74 22.62
N ILE A 102 -1.98 8.98 23.88
CA ILE A 102 -1.09 8.84 25.05
C ILE A 102 -1.18 7.43 25.70
N GLY A 103 -1.69 6.44 24.96
CA GLY A 103 -1.91 5.08 25.47
C GLY A 103 -3.26 4.88 26.18
N SER A 104 -3.80 3.67 26.05
CA SER A 104 -5.00 3.09 26.68
C SER A 104 -5.94 4.07 27.44
N ASN A 105 -6.81 4.78 26.72
CA ASN A 105 -8.08 5.21 27.30
C ASN A 105 -8.94 3.97 27.59
N GLY A 106 -9.71 4.02 28.67
CA GLY A 106 -10.49 2.89 29.19
C GLY A 106 -11.33 2.19 28.11
N ALA A 107 -11.52 0.89 28.29
CA ALA A 107 -12.06 -0.09 27.33
C ALA A 107 -13.53 0.12 26.84
N SER A 108 -14.08 1.34 26.88
CA SER A 108 -15.46 1.64 26.47
C SER A 108 -15.61 2.48 25.21
N GLU A 109 -14.54 3.05 24.65
CA GLU A 109 -14.64 3.92 23.47
C GLU A 109 -14.34 3.16 22.18
N THR A 110 -15.15 3.40 21.15
CA THR A 110 -14.96 2.76 19.84
C THR A 110 -13.94 3.56 19.05
N LEU A 111 -12.78 2.97 18.79
CA LEU A 111 -11.77 3.56 17.93
C LEU A 111 -12.24 3.53 16.47
N LEU A 112 -12.33 4.70 15.84
CA LEU A 112 -12.69 4.88 14.43
C LEU A 112 -11.46 4.96 13.52
N GLY A 113 -10.34 5.48 14.03
CA GLY A 113 -9.12 5.58 13.24
C GLY A 113 -7.88 5.91 14.06
N LYS A 114 -6.72 5.73 13.42
CA LYS A 114 -5.40 6.11 13.95
C LYS A 114 -4.59 6.84 12.89
N LEU A 115 -3.70 7.72 13.33
CA LEU A 115 -2.71 8.36 12.48
C LEU A 115 -1.33 8.20 13.11
N ASP A 116 -0.34 7.81 12.31
CA ASP A 116 1.08 8.02 12.61
C ASP A 116 1.56 9.19 11.75
N VAL A 117 2.05 10.26 12.39
CA VAL A 117 2.45 11.52 11.72
C VAL A 117 3.92 11.81 11.99
N ILE A 118 4.65 12.20 10.95
CA ILE A 118 6.03 12.69 11.03
C ILE A 118 6.09 14.03 10.28
N ASP A 119 6.49 15.09 10.97
CA ASP A 119 6.76 16.41 10.38
C ASP A 119 8.24 16.74 10.60
N ASP A 120 9.10 16.29 9.68
CA ASP A 120 10.54 16.55 9.74
C ASP A 120 10.85 17.82 8.93
N LYS A 121 10.90 18.94 9.64
CA LYS A 121 11.19 20.26 9.05
C LYS A 121 12.65 20.41 8.60
N GLU A 122 13.58 19.61 9.14
CA GLU A 122 15.00 19.68 8.77
C GLU A 122 15.22 18.98 7.43
N GLU A 123 14.67 17.78 7.26
CA GLU A 123 14.70 17.03 5.99
C GLU A 123 13.67 17.54 4.98
N GLY A 124 12.66 18.30 5.44
CA GLY A 124 11.72 19.02 4.60
C GLY A 124 10.65 18.11 3.98
N PHE A 125 10.03 17.26 4.79
CA PHE A 125 8.87 16.48 4.38
C PHE A 125 7.83 16.36 5.50
N PHE A 126 6.61 16.01 5.10
CA PHE A 126 5.53 15.63 6.01
C PHE A 126 4.97 14.29 5.59
N TYR A 127 4.90 13.35 6.53
CA TYR A 127 4.34 12.02 6.32
C TYR A 127 3.16 11.77 7.24
N CYS A 128 2.15 11.07 6.73
CA CYS A 128 1.01 10.62 7.51
C CYS A 128 0.55 9.23 7.05
N LYS A 129 0.41 8.31 8.01
CA LYS A 129 -0.18 6.99 7.83
C LYS A 129 -1.49 6.91 8.59
N GLU A 130 -2.57 6.76 7.86
CA GLU A 130 -3.93 6.64 8.37
C GLU A 130 -4.41 5.21 8.37
N TYR A 131 -5.00 4.80 9.49
CA TYR A 131 -5.73 3.54 9.63
C TYR A 131 -7.19 3.90 9.83
N VAL A 132 -8.05 3.46 8.91
CA VAL A 132 -9.50 3.61 9.01
C VAL A 132 -10.08 2.27 9.44
N PHE A 133 -10.64 2.25 10.66
CA PHE A 133 -11.26 1.06 11.20
C PHE A 133 -12.75 1.05 10.87
N ASN A 134 -13.20 -0.05 10.28
CA ASN A 134 -14.62 -0.27 10.07
C ASN A 134 -15.30 -0.86 11.32
N GLU A 135 -16.63 -0.95 11.29
CA GLU A 135 -17.44 -1.38 12.45
C GLU A 135 -17.10 -2.80 12.95
N ASN A 136 -16.62 -3.69 12.08
CA ASN A 136 -16.28 -5.07 12.42
C ASN A 136 -14.77 -5.29 12.64
N LYS A 137 -13.93 -4.25 12.49
CA LYS A 137 -12.45 -4.29 12.56
C LYS A 137 -11.82 -5.38 11.68
N ALA A 138 -12.53 -5.82 10.65
CA ALA A 138 -12.11 -6.89 9.75
C ALA A 138 -11.62 -6.34 8.41
N TRP A 139 -11.94 -5.10 8.07
CA TRP A 139 -11.48 -4.46 6.84
C TRP A 139 -10.77 -3.16 7.22
N ASP A 140 -9.44 -3.21 7.22
CA ASP A 140 -8.61 -2.05 7.51
C ASP A 140 -8.21 -1.42 6.18
N PHE A 141 -8.65 -0.19 5.94
CA PHE A 141 -8.04 0.67 4.93
C PHE A 141 -6.86 1.39 5.57
N ILE A 142 -5.72 1.33 4.90
CA ILE A 142 -4.51 2.01 5.31
C ILE A 142 -4.10 2.95 4.19
N TYR A 143 -3.92 4.22 4.54
CA TYR A 143 -3.53 5.25 3.59
C TYR A 143 -2.24 5.91 4.04
N GLU A 144 -1.22 5.90 3.18
CA GLU A 144 0.04 6.58 3.46
C GLU A 144 0.21 7.76 2.53
N ARG A 145 0.69 8.87 3.04
CA ARG A 145 0.94 10.09 2.28
C ARG A 145 2.30 10.65 2.65
N LEU A 146 3.03 11.08 1.63
CA LEU A 146 4.25 11.82 1.78
C LEU A 146 4.16 13.11 0.96
N TYR A 147 4.32 14.23 1.64
CA TYR A 147 4.37 15.55 1.06
C TYR A 147 5.79 16.09 1.13
N ASP A 148 6.22 16.74 0.06
CA ASP A 148 7.52 17.41 0.02
C ASP A 148 7.53 18.72 0.82
N LYS A 149 8.69 19.39 0.84
CA LYS A 149 8.86 20.70 1.49
C LYS A 149 7.94 21.79 0.98
N SER A 150 7.42 21.65 -0.25
CA SER A 150 6.49 22.60 -0.86
C SER A 150 5.04 22.32 -0.47
N GLY A 151 4.80 21.21 0.23
CA GLY A 151 3.46 20.76 0.61
C GLY A 151 2.74 19.99 -0.49
N LYS A 152 3.43 19.54 -1.54
CA LYS A 152 2.84 18.75 -2.62
C LYS A 152 2.99 17.26 -2.35
N LEU A 153 1.94 16.49 -2.64
CA LEU A 153 1.96 15.04 -2.54
C LEU A 153 2.92 14.46 -3.59
N ILE A 154 3.92 13.73 -3.12
CA ILE A 154 4.92 13.06 -3.98
C ILE A 154 4.80 11.55 -3.93
N PHE A 155 4.21 11.00 -2.86
CA PHE A 155 3.96 9.57 -2.72
C PHE A 155 2.68 9.29 -1.94
N PHE A 156 1.97 8.26 -2.39
CA PHE A 156 0.73 7.78 -1.78
C PHE A 156 0.66 6.27 -1.83
N VAL A 157 0.17 5.66 -0.76
CA VAL A 157 -0.19 4.24 -0.70
C VAL A 157 -1.64 4.11 -0.32
N ARG A 158 -2.35 3.24 -1.03
CA ARG A 158 -3.59 2.64 -0.55
C ARG A 158 -3.32 1.17 -0.29
N GLN A 159 -3.63 0.71 0.90
CA GLN A 159 -3.66 -0.69 1.27
C GLN A 159 -5.04 -1.05 1.80
N TYR A 160 -5.53 -2.21 1.39
CA TYR A 160 -6.79 -2.76 1.84
C TYR A 160 -6.63 -4.23 2.18
N ASN A 161 -7.03 -4.59 3.40
CA ASN A 161 -6.93 -5.95 3.89
C ASN A 161 -8.35 -6.52 4.03
N THR A 162 -8.56 -7.74 3.55
CA THR A 162 -9.88 -8.39 3.64
C THR A 162 -9.75 -9.85 4.05
N TYR A 163 -10.73 -10.31 4.84
CA TYR A 163 -10.88 -11.72 5.21
C TYR A 163 -11.98 -12.37 4.37
N ASN A 164 -11.79 -13.65 4.04
CA ASN A 164 -12.73 -14.44 3.22
C ASN A 164 -13.05 -13.77 1.88
N SER A 165 -12.01 -13.36 1.17
CA SER A 165 -12.12 -12.66 -0.11
C SER A 165 -12.54 -13.54 -1.27
N GLY A 166 -12.97 -14.79 -1.06
CA GLY A 166 -13.27 -15.74 -2.14
C GLY A 166 -12.01 -16.34 -2.80
N CYS A 167 -10.98 -15.52 -3.03
CA CYS A 167 -9.69 -15.95 -3.58
C CYS A 167 -8.68 -16.42 -2.53
N ALA A 168 -8.81 -15.99 -1.26
CA ALA A 168 -7.95 -16.40 -0.16
C ALA A 168 -8.65 -16.27 1.22
N GLU A 169 -8.06 -16.87 2.26
CA GLU A 169 -8.51 -16.65 3.65
C GLU A 169 -8.31 -15.20 4.08
N VAL A 170 -7.16 -14.62 3.72
CA VAL A 170 -6.84 -13.20 3.85
C VAL A 170 -6.20 -12.74 2.55
N ALA A 171 -6.69 -11.65 1.99
CA ALA A 171 -6.09 -10.99 0.83
C ALA A 171 -5.70 -9.55 1.17
N PHE A 172 -4.57 -9.13 0.62
CA PHE A 172 -3.99 -7.81 0.76
C PHE A 172 -3.92 -7.19 -0.62
N GLU A 173 -4.57 -6.05 -0.80
CA GLU A 173 -4.47 -5.23 -2.00
C GLU A 173 -3.64 -3.99 -1.69
N ARG A 174 -2.71 -3.64 -2.58
CA ARG A 174 -1.82 -2.49 -2.40
C ARG A 174 -1.59 -1.77 -3.72
N SER A 175 -1.74 -0.45 -3.67
CA SER A 175 -1.43 0.45 -4.79
C SER A 175 -0.49 1.54 -4.29
N GLU A 176 0.61 1.77 -4.99
CA GLU A 176 1.52 2.89 -4.72
C GLU A 176 1.52 3.86 -5.89
N TYR A 177 1.65 5.14 -5.59
CA TYR A 177 1.58 6.23 -6.57
C TYR A 177 2.73 7.18 -6.30
N TYR A 178 3.37 7.62 -7.37
CA TYR A 178 4.49 8.56 -7.33
C TYR A 178 4.21 9.71 -8.28
N TRP A 179 4.37 10.94 -7.81
CA TRP A 179 4.20 12.14 -8.61
C TRP A 179 5.50 12.91 -8.73
N ASP A 180 5.65 13.63 -9.83
CA ASP A 180 6.73 14.60 -9.99
C ASP A 180 6.42 15.95 -9.32
N GLU A 181 7.40 16.85 -9.37
CA GLU A 181 7.31 18.22 -8.85
C GLU A 181 6.15 19.06 -9.45
N ASN A 182 5.65 18.67 -10.63
CA ASN A 182 4.55 19.32 -11.33
C ASN A 182 3.20 18.71 -10.95
N GLY A 183 3.18 17.60 -10.20
CA GLY A 183 1.98 16.84 -9.85
C GLY A 183 1.55 15.87 -10.95
N GLU A 184 2.44 15.54 -11.89
CA GLU A 184 2.18 14.51 -12.89
C GLU A 184 2.46 13.12 -12.30
N LEU A 185 1.52 12.18 -12.48
CA LEU A 185 1.69 10.80 -12.02
C LEU A 185 2.73 10.09 -12.89
N ILE A 186 3.90 9.81 -12.33
CA ILE A 186 5.03 9.19 -13.04
C ILE A 186 5.11 7.68 -12.84
N ARG A 187 4.59 7.16 -11.72
CA ARG A 187 4.53 5.73 -11.48
C ARG A 187 3.30 5.37 -10.67
N LYS A 188 2.71 4.23 -11.02
CA LYS A 188 1.71 3.55 -10.26
C LYS A 188 1.94 2.05 -10.28
N THR A 189 1.99 1.45 -9.10
CA THR A 189 2.05 -0.01 -8.93
C THR A 189 0.72 -0.50 -8.38
N TYR A 190 0.43 -1.77 -8.67
CA TYR A 190 -0.73 -2.47 -8.14
C TYR A 190 -0.33 -3.91 -7.88
N GLU A 191 -0.66 -4.42 -6.71
CA GLU A 191 -0.46 -5.82 -6.34
C GLU A 191 -1.59 -6.32 -5.43
N ILE A 192 -1.89 -7.60 -5.57
CA ILE A 192 -2.78 -8.32 -4.66
C ILE A 192 -2.16 -9.67 -4.31
N TYR A 193 -2.14 -9.99 -3.02
CA TYR A 193 -1.46 -11.19 -2.51
C TYR A 193 -2.14 -11.76 -1.27
N ASP A 194 -1.84 -13.03 -0.96
CA ASP A 194 -2.33 -13.72 0.23
C ASP A 194 -1.39 -13.55 1.45
N SER A 195 -1.75 -14.14 2.58
CA SER A 195 -0.92 -14.13 3.80
C SER A 195 0.43 -14.84 3.69
N HIS A 196 0.66 -15.61 2.62
CA HIS A 196 1.94 -16.24 2.28
C HIS A 196 2.70 -15.47 1.19
N ASN A 197 2.26 -14.26 0.86
CA ASN A 197 2.83 -13.39 -0.17
C ASN A 197 2.77 -14.01 -1.58
N GLN A 198 1.77 -14.86 -1.85
CA GLN A 198 1.47 -15.39 -3.17
C GLN A 198 0.54 -14.42 -3.90
N SER A 199 0.89 -14.07 -5.14
CA SER A 199 0.05 -13.23 -5.99
C SER A 199 -1.32 -13.88 -6.21
N LEU A 200 -2.36 -13.07 -6.16
CA LEU A 200 -3.74 -13.47 -6.43
C LEU A 200 -4.24 -12.83 -7.74
N ASP A 201 -5.35 -13.31 -8.26
CA ASP A 201 -6.10 -12.66 -9.33
C ASP A 201 -7.26 -11.87 -8.70
N ILE A 202 -7.29 -10.56 -8.95
CA ILE A 202 -8.34 -9.67 -8.43
C ILE A 202 -9.75 -10.09 -8.91
N GLN A 203 -9.87 -10.74 -10.08
CA GLN A 203 -11.16 -11.22 -10.58
C GLN A 203 -11.78 -12.32 -9.72
N ASP A 204 -10.94 -13.09 -9.05
CA ASP A 204 -11.39 -14.15 -8.14
C ASP A 204 -11.69 -13.61 -6.74
N CYS A 205 -11.38 -12.33 -6.48
CA CYS A 205 -11.45 -11.72 -5.16
C CYS A 205 -12.70 -10.84 -4.97
N TRP A 206 -13.42 -11.07 -3.87
CA TRP A 206 -14.48 -10.22 -3.35
C TRP A 206 -13.88 -9.14 -2.47
N MET A 207 -13.64 -7.96 -3.06
CA MET A 207 -13.05 -6.82 -2.37
C MET A 207 -13.90 -5.56 -2.56
N GLU A 208 -14.13 -4.84 -1.46
CA GLU A 208 -14.82 -3.55 -1.53
C GLU A 208 -13.91 -2.49 -2.17
N ARG A 209 -14.52 -1.67 -3.02
CA ARG A 209 -13.85 -0.53 -3.66
C ARG A 209 -14.35 0.74 -3.01
N GLU A 210 -13.62 1.23 -2.02
CA GLU A 210 -13.86 2.57 -1.47
C GLU A 210 -13.28 3.63 -2.43
N VAL A 211 -14.05 4.70 -2.62
CA VAL A 211 -13.55 5.90 -3.32
C VAL A 211 -12.75 6.72 -2.31
N TYR A 212 -11.48 6.97 -2.62
CA TYR A 212 -10.59 7.69 -1.73
C TYR A 212 -9.83 8.81 -2.43
N ASP A 213 -9.69 9.93 -1.73
CA ASP A 213 -9.11 11.16 -2.27
C ASP A 213 -7.60 11.23 -2.01
N LYS A 214 -6.85 11.32 -3.12
CA LYS A 214 -5.41 11.58 -3.15
C LYS A 214 -5.20 13.09 -3.01
N ILE A 215 -5.40 13.61 -1.80
CA ILE A 215 -5.35 15.05 -1.52
C ILE A 215 -3.93 15.57 -1.83
N MET A 216 -3.80 16.28 -2.96
CA MET A 216 -2.50 16.66 -3.52
C MET A 216 -1.76 17.74 -2.73
N ASP A 217 -2.46 18.45 -1.85
CA ASP A 217 -1.96 19.61 -1.09
C ASP A 217 -2.01 19.35 0.42
N LYS A 218 -0.88 19.55 1.10
CA LYS A 218 -0.73 19.30 2.54
C LYS A 218 -1.67 20.16 3.38
N GLU A 219 -1.82 21.44 3.07
CA GLU A 219 -2.64 22.34 3.87
C GLU A 219 -4.12 21.95 3.80
N THR A 220 -4.58 21.56 2.61
CA THR A 220 -5.91 20.99 2.41
C THR A 220 -6.09 19.72 3.25
N PHE A 221 -5.11 18.82 3.25
CA PHE A 221 -5.13 17.62 4.09
C PHE A 221 -5.23 17.98 5.58
N LEU A 222 -4.32 18.81 6.10
CA LEU A 222 -4.32 19.23 7.51
C LEU A 222 -5.63 19.90 7.93
N SER A 223 -6.27 20.64 7.02
CA SER A 223 -7.55 21.31 7.29
C SER A 223 -8.71 20.36 7.54
N ILE A 224 -8.66 19.13 7.00
CA ILE A 224 -9.70 18.10 7.18
C ILE A 224 -9.50 17.38 8.53
N TYR A 225 -8.26 17.12 8.91
CA TYR A 225 -7.93 16.33 10.09
C TYR A 225 -7.86 17.16 11.38
N HIS A 226 -7.84 18.50 11.30
CA HIS A 226 -7.91 19.39 12.48
C HIS A 226 -7.00 18.96 13.64
N PHE A 227 -5.74 18.64 13.34
CA PHE A 227 -4.77 18.26 14.36
C PHE A 227 -4.68 19.37 15.43
N HIS A 228 -4.82 19.00 16.71
CA HIS A 228 -4.52 19.92 17.79
C HIS A 228 -3.01 20.15 17.76
N GLN A 229 -2.57 21.34 17.35
CA GLN A 229 -1.19 21.74 17.58
C GLN A 229 -1.04 21.90 19.09
N SER A 230 -0.20 21.08 19.71
CA SER A 230 0.30 21.41 21.04
C SER A 230 1.03 22.74 20.88
N GLU A 231 0.44 23.83 21.35
CA GLU A 231 1.17 25.08 21.49
C GLU A 231 2.41 24.76 22.31
N GLY A 232 3.59 24.89 21.68
CA GLY A 232 4.84 24.75 22.39
C GLY A 232 4.79 25.70 23.58
N GLU A 233 4.98 25.16 24.78
CA GLU A 233 5.19 25.97 25.97
C GLU A 233 6.40 26.88 25.69
N GLU A 234 6.12 28.12 25.26
CA GLU A 234 7.07 29.21 25.41
C GLU A 234 7.29 29.36 26.92
N GLY A 235 8.39 28.75 27.37
CA GLY A 235 8.88 28.89 28.72
C GLY A 235 9.02 30.37 29.07
N ASN A 236 8.07 30.88 29.85
CA ASN A 236 8.20 32.13 30.56
C ASN A 236 9.28 31.98 31.65
N ASN A 237 10.54 31.98 31.24
CA ASN A 237 11.66 32.26 32.12
C ASN A 237 11.70 33.76 32.39
N ASN A 238 10.84 34.22 33.29
CA ASN A 238 11.11 35.44 34.04
C ASN A 238 11.88 35.06 35.31
N ASP A 239 13.19 34.88 35.13
CA ASP A 239 14.15 35.10 36.21
C ASP A 239 14.12 36.58 36.57
N SER A 240 13.38 36.92 37.63
CA SER A 240 13.60 38.17 38.36
C SER A 240 14.47 37.88 39.58
N PHE A 241 15.77 38.04 39.40
CA PHE A 241 16.68 38.43 40.48
C PHE A 241 16.42 39.90 40.80
N GLU A 242 15.86 40.17 41.99
CA GLU A 242 16.23 41.30 42.88
C GLU A 242 15.68 41.05 44.29
#